data_AF-A0A6A6EZP6-F1
#
_entry.id   AF-A0A6A6EZP6-F1
#
_cell.length_a   1.000
_cell.length_b   1.000
_cell.length_c   1.000
_cell.angle_alpha   90.00
_cell.angle_beta   90.00
_cell.angle_gamma   90.00
#
_symmetry.space_group_name_H-M   'P 1'
#
loop_
_entity.id
_entity.type
_entity.pdbx_description
1 polymer ?
#
loop_
_entity_poly.entity_id
_entity_poly.type
_entity_poly.pdbx_seq_one_letter_code
_entity_poly.pdbx_strand_id
1 'polypeptide(L)'
;MWRFASATSTALATAGCGSNFILKERSNQPPNFEARNIRFLKENTTIPVPTVVEEWNEENERYFMLTKRIRGDALNTVWATMSAAEKESVARQTADYLFQL
;
A
#
# COMPACT_ATOMS: atom_id res chain seq x y z
N MET A 1 19.16 -1.59 11.24
CA MET A 1 18.68 -0.49 12.11
C MET A 1 17.23 -0.20 11.75
N TRP A 2 16.30 -0.60 12.59
CA TRP A 2 14.86 -0.41 12.38
C TRP A 2 14.50 1.06 12.62
N ARG A 3 13.69 1.67 11.76
CA ARG A 3 13.16 3.02 11.96
C ARG A 3 11.64 2.93 12.02
N PHE A 4 11.09 3.16 13.21
CA PHE A 4 9.65 3.25 13.44
C PHE A 4 9.18 4.67 13.16
N ALA A 5 8.19 4.84 12.29
CA ALA A 5 7.39 6.06 12.24
C ALA A 5 6.19 5.84 13.17
N SER A 6 6.18 6.51 14.31
CA SER A 6 5.06 6.47 15.26
C SER A 6 3.93 7.37 14.74
N ALA A 7 2.73 6.80 14.57
CA ALA A 7 1.48 7.55 14.49
C ALA A 7 0.55 7.04 15.61
N THR A 8 0.20 7.91 16.53
CA THR A 8 -0.64 7.62 17.69
C THR A 8 -2.11 7.43 17.30
N SER A 9 -2.71 6.39 17.91
CA SER A 9 -4.14 6.13 18.14
C SER A 9 -4.99 5.65 16.95
N THR A 10 -5.56 4.44 17.12
CA THR A 10 -6.32 3.62 16.13
C THR A 10 -5.50 3.09 14.94
N ALA A 11 -4.17 3.20 15.02
CA ALA A 11 -3.32 3.46 13.88
C ALA A 11 -2.66 2.20 13.29
N LEU A 12 -2.85 2.00 11.99
CA LEU A 12 -1.98 1.19 11.13
C LEU A 12 -0.54 1.74 11.24
N ALA A 13 0.38 0.97 11.81
CA ALA A 13 1.79 1.32 11.80
C ALA A 13 2.43 0.73 10.53
N THR A 14 3.12 1.58 9.76
CA THR A 14 3.83 1.16 8.54
C THR A 14 5.31 1.43 8.71
N ALA A 15 6.12 0.38 8.64
CA ALA A 15 7.57 0.45 8.77
C ALA A 15 8.27 -0.04 7.49
N GLY A 16 9.32 0.67 7.07
CA GLY A 16 10.20 0.19 6.00
C GLY A 16 11.14 -0.89 6.54
N CYS A 17 11.13 -2.08 5.92
CA CYS A 17 12.10 -3.13 6.19
C CYS A 17 13.14 -3.15 5.06
N GLY A 18 14.27 -2.47 5.29
CA GLY A 18 15.28 -2.21 4.26
C GLY A 18 14.74 -1.37 3.09
N SER A 19 15.37 -1.50 1.92
CA SER A 19 14.98 -0.75 0.71
C SER A 19 13.83 -1.39 -0.08
N ASN A 20 13.50 -2.65 0.21
CA ASN A 20 12.68 -3.48 -0.68
C ASN A 20 11.33 -3.89 -0.10
N PHE A 21 11.14 -3.77 1.22
CA PHE A 21 9.94 -4.27 1.88
C PHE A 21 9.28 -3.22 2.78
N ILE A 22 7.98 -3.42 2.99
CA ILE A 22 7.13 -2.67 3.91
C ILE A 22 6.46 -3.67 4.84
N LEU A 23 6.65 -3.49 6.14
CA LEU A 23 5.89 -4.18 7.18
C LEU A 23 4.75 -3.28 7.64
N LYS A 24 3.54 -3.82 7.65
CA LYS A 24 2.35 -3.18 8.20
C LYS A 24 1.89 -3.93 9.44
N GLU A 25 1.61 -3.21 10.51
CA GLU A 25 1.05 -3.73 11.76
C GLU A 25 -0.31 -3.05 12.00
N ARG A 26 -1.32 -3.87 12.34
CA ARG A 26 -2.64 -3.38 12.73
C ARG A 26 -3.36 -4.37 13.64
N SER A 27 -4.45 -3.93 14.25
CA SER A 27 -5.42 -4.84 14.88
C SER A 27 -6.09 -5.74 13.83
N ASN A 28 -6.32 -7.01 14.17
CA ASN A 28 -7.18 -7.91 13.39
C ASN A 28 -8.68 -7.82 13.79
N GLN A 29 -9.02 -6.91 14.69
CA GLN A 29 -10.39 -6.56 15.04
C GLN A 29 -10.70 -5.12 14.63
N PRO A 30 -11.67 -4.89 13.72
CA PRO A 30 -12.43 -5.87 12.93
C PRO A 30 -11.56 -6.62 11.89
N PRO A 31 -12.06 -7.73 11.30
CA PRO A 31 -11.30 -8.57 10.37
C PRO A 31 -10.63 -7.79 9.25
N ASN A 32 -9.36 -8.12 8.98
CA ASN A 32 -8.61 -7.51 7.90
C ASN A 32 -8.73 -8.30 6.57
N PHE A 33 -9.11 -7.62 5.50
CA PHE A 33 -9.17 -8.20 4.14
C PHE A 33 -8.12 -7.62 3.19
N GLU A 34 -7.20 -6.78 3.67
CA GLU A 34 -6.23 -6.08 2.83
C GLU A 34 -5.39 -7.04 1.97
N ALA A 35 -4.76 -8.07 2.58
CA ALA A 35 -3.94 -9.02 1.82
C ALA A 35 -4.76 -9.80 0.77
N ARG A 36 -5.98 -10.22 1.12
CA ARG A 36 -6.90 -10.90 0.20
C ARG A 36 -7.28 -10.00 -0.97
N ASN A 37 -7.65 -8.74 -0.69
CA ASN A 37 -8.03 -7.78 -1.72
C ASN A 37 -6.85 -7.43 -2.63
N ILE A 38 -5.64 -7.28 -2.08
CA ILE A 38 -4.43 -7.03 -2.88
C ILE A 38 -4.15 -8.21 -3.83
N ARG A 39 -4.23 -9.46 -3.35
CA ARG A 39 -4.04 -10.64 -4.21
C ARG A 39 -5.08 -10.69 -5.32
N PHE A 40 -6.36 -10.49 -4.97
CA PHE A 40 -7.45 -10.44 -5.94
C PHE A 40 -7.25 -9.36 -7.01
N LEU A 41 -6.92 -8.13 -6.62
CA LEU A 41 -6.67 -7.03 -7.55
C LEU A 41 -5.49 -7.34 -8.48
N LYS A 42 -4.42 -7.94 -7.94
CA LYS A 42 -3.25 -8.31 -8.72
C LYS A 42 -3.54 -9.37 -9.79
N GLU A 43 -4.44 -10.30 -9.49
CA GLU A 43 -4.83 -11.39 -10.41
C GLU A 43 -5.81 -10.92 -11.49
N ASN A 44 -6.63 -9.92 -11.19
CA ASN A 44 -7.78 -9.54 -12.03
C ASN A 44 -7.66 -8.17 -12.69
N THR A 45 -6.65 -7.36 -12.33
CA THR A 45 -6.48 -6.00 -12.87
C THR A 45 -5.03 -5.71 -13.22
N THR A 46 -4.83 -4.65 -14.00
CA THR A 46 -3.51 -4.09 -14.31
C THR A 46 -3.06 -3.03 -13.30
N ILE A 47 -3.87 -2.78 -12.26
CA ILE A 47 -3.59 -1.77 -11.24
C ILE A 47 -2.29 -2.15 -10.52
N PRO A 48 -1.30 -1.24 -10.43
CA PRO A 48 -0.05 -1.51 -9.73
C PRO A 48 -0.30 -1.59 -8.21
N VAL A 49 -0.50 -2.80 -7.71
CA VAL A 49 -0.65 -3.09 -6.28
C VAL A 49 0.60 -3.76 -5.69
N PRO A 50 0.92 -3.56 -4.40
CA PRO A 50 2.07 -4.20 -3.77
C PRO A 50 1.96 -5.72 -3.83
N THR A 51 3.09 -6.43 -3.88
CA THR A 51 3.07 -7.88 -3.74
C THR A 51 3.13 -8.25 -2.27
N VAL A 52 2.09 -8.92 -1.76
CA VAL A 52 2.12 -9.55 -0.43
C VAL A 52 3.15 -10.67 -0.44
N VAL A 53 4.13 -10.57 0.45
CA VAL A 53 5.16 -11.61 0.66
C VAL A 53 4.67 -12.60 1.70
N GLU A 54 4.17 -12.09 2.83
CA GLU A 54 3.72 -12.88 3.96
C GLU A 54 2.72 -12.08 4.79
N GLU A 55 1.84 -12.78 5.50
CA GLU A 55 0.95 -12.22 6.52
C GLU A 55 0.81 -13.21 7.67
N TRP A 56 0.68 -12.72 8.90
CA TRP A 56 0.48 -13.56 10.07
C TRP A 56 -0.27 -12.83 11.17
N ASN A 57 -0.86 -13.62 12.08
CA ASN A 57 -1.48 -13.12 13.30
C ASN A 57 -0.61 -13.52 14.48
N GLU A 58 -0.41 -12.58 15.40
CA GLU A 58 0.18 -12.84 16.71
C GLU A 58 -0.92 -13.13 17.75
N GLU A 59 -0.52 -13.76 18.86
CA GLU A 59 -1.42 -14.17 19.96
C GLU A 59 -2.21 -13.00 20.57
N ASN A 60 -1.71 -11.77 20.46
CA ASN A 60 -2.31 -10.55 21.01
C ASN A 60 -3.25 -9.83 20.02
N GLU A 61 -3.84 -10.56 19.06
CA GLU A 61 -4.74 -10.04 18.02
C GLU A 61 -4.12 -9.00 17.09
N ARG A 62 -2.78 -8.90 17.08
CA ARG A 62 -2.06 -8.07 16.12
C ARG A 62 -1.86 -8.85 14.84
N TYR A 63 -2.15 -8.18 13.74
CA TYR A 63 -1.95 -8.67 12.40
C TYR A 63 -0.79 -7.94 11.76
N PHE A 64 0.09 -8.71 11.14
CA PHE A 64 1.24 -8.21 10.40
C PHE A 64 1.14 -8.62 8.94
N MET A 65 1.54 -7.71 8.06
CA MET A 65 1.65 -7.98 6.62
C MET A 65 2.94 -7.40 6.07
N LEU A 66 3.73 -8.25 5.43
CA LEU A 66 4.94 -7.88 4.72
C LEU A 66 4.66 -7.79 3.22
N THR A 67 4.98 -6.66 2.61
CA THR A 67 4.80 -6.43 1.17
C THR A 67 6.07 -5.95 0.50
N LYS A 68 6.23 -6.23 -0.80
CA LYS A 68 7.28 -5.60 -1.63
C LYS A 68 6.96 -4.12 -1.83
N ARG A 69 7.93 -3.26 -1.60
CA ARG A 69 7.82 -1.81 -1.81
C ARG A 69 7.65 -1.52 -3.30
N ILE A 70 6.62 -0.74 -3.64
CA ILE A 70 6.51 -0.09 -4.96
C ILE A 70 7.36 1.17 -4.91
N ARG A 71 8.23 1.35 -5.91
CA ARG A 71 9.04 2.57 -6.06
C ARG A 71 8.21 3.66 -6.74
N GLY A 72 8.36 4.88 -6.27
CA GLY A 72 7.69 6.05 -6.82
C GLY A 72 7.57 7.13 -5.75
N ASP A 73 7.22 8.33 -6.21
CA ASP A 73 6.91 9.46 -5.35
C ASP A 73 5.40 9.56 -5.14
N ALA A 74 5.00 10.06 -3.98
CA ALA A 74 3.59 10.27 -3.71
C ALA A 74 3.04 11.38 -4.62
N LEU A 75 1.87 11.17 -5.23
CA LEU A 75 1.35 12.10 -6.22
C LEU A 75 1.25 13.54 -5.68
N ASN A 76 0.86 13.72 -4.42
CA ASN A 76 0.75 15.02 -3.78
C ASN A 76 2.08 15.79 -3.68
N THR A 77 3.23 15.11 -3.67
CA THR A 77 4.55 15.77 -3.58
C THR A 77 5.03 16.28 -4.93
N VAL A 78 4.62 15.63 -6.03
CA VAL A 78 5.04 15.97 -7.39
C VAL A 78 3.97 16.71 -8.18
N TRP A 79 2.70 16.68 -7.75
CA TRP A 79 1.57 17.26 -8.49
C TRP A 79 1.75 18.74 -8.84
N ALA A 80 2.31 19.53 -7.93
CA ALA A 80 2.51 20.96 -8.15
C ALA A 80 3.53 21.25 -9.28
N THR A 81 4.51 20.38 -9.47
CA THR A 81 5.59 20.55 -10.45
C THR A 81 5.29 19.88 -11.80
N MET A 82 4.24 19.07 -11.89
CA MET A 82 3.84 18.41 -13.14
C MET A 82 3.22 19.40 -14.14
N SER A 83 3.57 19.20 -15.42
CA SER A 83 2.97 19.87 -16.56
C SER A 83 1.49 19.47 -16.76
N ALA A 84 0.76 20.24 -17.57
CA ALA A 84 -0.64 19.94 -17.89
C ALA A 84 -0.80 18.57 -18.57
N ALA A 85 0.10 18.23 -19.49
CA ALA A 85 0.07 16.94 -20.21
C ALA A 85 0.31 15.75 -19.27
N GLU A 86 1.23 15.87 -18.31
CA GLU A 86 1.48 14.81 -17.31
C GLU A 86 0.27 14.61 -16.39
N LYS A 87 -0.38 15.70 -15.97
CA LYS A 87 -1.61 15.64 -15.15
C LYS A 87 -2.75 14.97 -15.92
N GLU A 88 -2.92 15.31 -17.20
CA GLU A 88 -3.91 14.68 -18.07
C GLU A 88 -3.64 13.17 -18.21
N SER A 89 -2.37 12.78 -18.41
CA SER A 89 -1.98 11.37 -18.48
C SER A 89 -2.29 10.61 -17.19
N VAL A 90 -2.00 11.18 -16.01
CA VAL A 90 -2.33 10.57 -14.71
C VAL A 90 -3.84 10.46 -14.52
N ALA A 91 -4.61 11.48 -14.91
CA ALA A 91 -6.06 11.45 -14.83
C ALA A 91 -6.65 10.34 -15.73
N ARG A 92 -6.17 10.21 -16.97
CA ARG A 92 -6.57 9.14 -17.89
C ARG A 92 -6.23 7.76 -17.33
N GLN A 93 -4.98 7.56 -16.89
CA GLN A 93 -4.56 6.28 -16.30
C GLN A 93 -5.39 5.92 -15.06
N THR A 94 -5.73 6.91 -14.22
CA THR A 94 -6.58 6.68 -13.04
C THR A 94 -7.98 6.24 -13.46
N ALA A 95 -8.57 6.87 -14.48
CA ALA A 95 -9.86 6.46 -15.02
C ALA A 95 -9.82 5.03 -15.60
N ASP A 96 -8.78 4.71 -16.37
CA ASP A 96 -8.59 3.36 -16.95
C ASP A 96 -8.48 2.28 -15.87
N TYR A 97 -7.86 2.59 -14.72
CA TYR A 97 -7.81 1.69 -13.58
C TYR A 97 -9.16 1.55 -12.87
N LEU A 98 -9.92 2.63 -12.73
CA LEU A 98 -11.25 2.58 -12.13
C LEU A 98 -12.23 1.73 -12.95
N PHE A 99 -12.10 1.71 -14.28
CA PHE A 99 -12.91 0.84 -15.15
C PHE A 99 -12.61 -0.66 -15.00
N GLN A 100 -11.54 -1.03 -14.30
CA GLN A 100 -11.17 -2.44 -14.05
C GLN A 100 -11.70 -2.95 -12.70
N LEU A 101 -12.25 -2.07 -11.86
CA LEU A 101 -12.82 -2.40 -10.55
C LEU A 101 -14.32 -2.70 -10.65
#